data_AF-A0A9C8XEN6-F1
#
_entry.id   AF-A0A9C8XEN6-F1
#
_cell.length_a   1.000
_cell.length_b   1.000
_cell.length_c   1.000
_cell.angle_alpha   90.00
_cell.angle_beta   90.00
_cell.angle_gamma   90.00
#
_symmetry.space_group_name_H-M   'P 1'
#
loop_
_entity.id
_entity.type
_entity.pdbx_description
1 polymer ?
#
loop_
_entity_poly.entity_id
_entity_poly.type
_entity_poly.pdbx_seq_one_letter_code
_entity_poly.pdbx_strand_id
1 'polypeptide(L)' 'MNLAQYINTFGQSMLQRYGERVHKVAIDAGFTCPNRDGSIGRGGCTFCNNVS' A
#
# COMPACT_ATOMS: atom_id res chain seq x y z
N MET A 1 25.18 -10.04 -1.99
CA MET A 1 25.03 -8.57 -1.95
C MET A 1 23.65 -8.25 -1.38
N ASN A 2 23.56 -7.46 -0.31
CA ASN A 2 22.28 -7.10 0.29
C ASN A 2 21.87 -5.71 -0.22
N LEU A 3 20.72 -5.63 -0.91
CA LEU A 3 20.19 -4.39 -1.48
C LEU A 3 20.06 -3.26 -0.44
N ALA A 4 19.74 -3.61 0.81
CA ALA A 4 19.59 -2.64 1.89
C ALA A 4 20.90 -1.94 2.30
N GLN A 5 22.06 -2.38 1.78
CA GLN A 5 23.34 -1.70 1.98
C GLN A 5 23.50 -0.47 1.07
N TYR A 6 22.72 -0.38 -0.02
CA TYR A 6 22.87 0.67 -1.02
C TYR A 6 21.65 1.60 -1.12
N ILE A 7 20.50 1.17 -0.61
CA ILE A 7 19.27 1.96 -0.63
C ILE A 7 18.54 1.93 0.71
N ASN A 8 17.82 3.01 0.98
CA ASN A 8 16.92 3.09 2.13
C ASN A 8 15.66 2.28 1.82
N THR A 9 15.49 1.16 2.52
CA THR A 9 14.27 0.35 2.43
C THR A 9 13.34 0.68 3.58
N PHE A 10 12.03 0.73 3.30
CA PHE A 10 11.03 0.95 4.34
C PHE A 10 11.17 -0.05 5.50
N GLY A 11 11.48 -1.31 5.20
CA GLY A 11 11.70 -2.33 6.24
C GLY A 11 12.85 -1.99 7.20
N GLN A 12 13.99 -1.51 6.68
CA GLN A 12 15.10 -1.05 7.53
C GLN A 12 14.74 0.18 8.34
N SER A 13 14.05 1.16 7.75
CA SER A 13 13.59 2.35 8.47
C SER A 13 12.63 1.99 9.60
N MET A 14 11.74 1.02 9.40
CA MET A 14 10.85 0.54 10.45
C MET A 14 11.61 -0.22 11.55
N LEU A 15 12.56 -1.08 11.18
CA LEU A 15 13.40 -1.79 12.15
C LEU A 15 14.21 -0.82 13.02
N GLN A 16 14.80 0.21 12.43
CA GLN A 16 15.53 1.24 13.16
C GLN A 16 14.62 2.04 14.11
N ARG A 17 13.38 2.33 13.71
CA ARG A 17 12.45 3.12 14.50
C ARG A 17 11.86 2.36 15.69
N TYR A 18 11.53 1.08 15.51
CA TYR A 18 10.77 0.31 16.50
C TYR A 18 11.61 -0.78 17.20
N GLY A 19 12.84 -1.02 16.77
CA GLY A 19 13.72 -2.05 17.34
C GLY A 19 13.31 -3.49 17.00
N GLU A 20 12.22 -3.67 16.26
CA GLU A 20 11.67 -4.96 15.87
C GLU A 20 11.17 -4.96 14.43
N ARG A 21 10.93 -6.16 13.88
CA ARG A 21 10.45 -6.32 12.51
C ARG A 21 8.97 -5.94 12.43
N VAL A 22 8.69 -4.86 11.69
CA VAL A 22 7.31 -4.45 11.40
C VAL A 22 6.76 -5.21 10.19
N HIS A 23 5.56 -5.77 10.34
CA HIS A 23 4.83 -6.47 9.29
C HIS A 23 3.70 -5.60 8.73
N LYS A 24 3.51 -5.63 7.41
CA LYS A 24 2.37 -4.97 6.76
C LYS A 24 1.16 -5.89 6.83
N VAL A 25 0.09 -5.43 7.46
CA VAL A 25 -1.20 -6.14 7.51
C VAL A 25 -2.16 -5.40 6.60
N ALA A 26 -2.77 -6.12 5.66
CA ALA A 26 -3.86 -5.58 4.87
C ALA A 26 -5.12 -5.54 5.74
N ILE A 27 -5.73 -4.37 5.84
CA ILE A 27 -6.98 -4.17 6.57
C ILE A 27 -8.05 -3.66 5.60
N ASP A 28 -9.25 -4.22 5.71
CA ASP A 28 -10.44 -3.60 5.12
C ASP A 28 -10.96 -2.57 6.13
N ALA A 29 -10.81 -1.29 5.79
CA ALA A 29 -11.25 -0.19 6.63
C ALA A 29 -12.69 0.27 6.32
N GLY A 30 -13.42 -0.45 5.46
CA GLY A 30 -14.78 -0.08 5.05
C GLY A 30 -14.85 1.17 4.17
N PHE A 31 -13.72 1.63 3.63
CA PHE A 31 -13.69 2.78 2.74
C PHE A 31 -14.17 2.40 1.34
N THR A 32 -15.01 3.26 0.77
CA THR A 32 -15.37 3.20 -0.65
C THR A 32 -14.40 4.04 -1.49
N CYS A 33 -14.28 3.70 -2.77
CA CYS A 33 -13.50 4.48 -3.73
C CYS A 33 -14.45 5.35 -4.56
N PRO A 34 -14.32 6.69 -4.54
CA PRO A 34 -15.25 7.60 -5.24
C PRO A 34 -15.27 7.42 -6.76
N ASN A 35 -14.23 6.79 -7.32
CA ASN A 35 -14.15 6.44 -8.74
C ASN A 35 -14.85 5.10 -9.05
N ARG A 36 -15.02 4.23 -8.05
CA ARG A 36 -15.71 2.94 -8.21
C ARG A 36 -17.19 3.06 -7.84
N ASP A 37 -17.52 3.82 -6.80
CA ASP A 37 -18.91 3.99 -6.35
C ASP A 37 -19.73 4.98 -7.18
N GLY A 38 -19.11 5.72 -8.10
CA GLY A 38 -19.83 6.63 -9.00
C GLY A 38 -19.92 8.09 -8.53
N SER A 39 -19.43 8.42 -7.33
CA SER A 39 -19.60 9.77 -6.75
C SER A 39 -18.77 10.86 -7.45
N ILE A 40 -17.56 10.52 -7.93
CA ILE A 40 -16.68 11.46 -8.67
C ILE A 40 -16.31 10.91 -10.06
N GLY A 41 -16.31 9.59 -10.23
CA GLY A 41 -16.04 8.93 -11.50
C GLY A 41 -16.71 7.55 -11.53
N ARG A 42 -16.73 6.91 -12.71
CA ARG A 42 -17.32 5.58 -12.88
C ARG A 42 -16.27 4.59 -13.40
N GLY A 43 -16.35 3.35 -12.92
CA GLY A 43 -15.51 2.26 -13.41
C GLY A 43 -14.08 2.23 -12.86
N GLY A 44 -13.78 2.94 -11.76
CA GLY A 44 -12.44 2.92 -11.13
C GLY A 44 -11.39 3.78 -11.84
N CYS A 45 -10.20 3.91 -11.24
CA CYS A 45 -9.08 4.60 -11.88
C CYS A 45 -8.34 3.68 -12.86
N THR A 46 -7.38 4.21 -13.62
CA THR A 46 -6.54 3.44 -14.56
C THR A 46 -5.74 2.31 -13.91
N PHE A 47 -5.60 2.32 -12.59
CA PHE A 47 -4.95 1.25 -11.80
C PHE A 47 -5.93 0.20 -11.28
N CYS A 48 -7.24 0.46 -11.33
CA CYS A 48 -8.23 -0.49 -10.87
C CYS A 48 -8.32 -1.67 -11.83
N ASN A 49 -8.26 -2.88 -11.28
CA ASN A 49 -8.67 -4.07 -12.02
C ASN A 49 -10.20 -4.18 -11.98
N ASN A 50 -10.86 -3.77 -13.06
CA ASN A 50 -12.32 -3.74 -13.15
C ASN A 50 -12.89 -4.86 -14.02
N VAL A 51 -12.06 -5.77 -14.55
CA VAL A 51 -12.47 -6.86 -15.45
C VAL A 51 -12.85 -8.15 -14.70
N SER A 52 -13.31 -8.03 -13.44
CA SER A 52 -13.74 -9.15 -12.61
C SER A 52 -15.24 -9.42 -12.74
#